data_AF-A0A838J932-F1
#
_entry.id   AF-A0A838J932-F1
#
_cell.length_a   1.000
_cell.length_b   1.000
_cell.length_c   1.000
_cell.angle_alpha   90.00
_cell.angle_beta   90.00
_cell.angle_gamma   90.00
#
_symmetry.space_group_name_H-M   'P 1'
#
loop_
_entity.id
_entity.type
_entity.pdbx_description
1 polymer ?
#
loop_
_entity_poly.entity_id
_entity_poly.type
_entity_poly.pdbx_seq_one_letter_code
_entity_poly.pdbx_strand_id
1 'polypeptide(L)'
;MQLEDRLKICLLALESRYPEHVIDVNRELLALSGAGDSGWSASEVVEYLERTNATMLTRMARLIIDPQCSEIYLLGQSEPAFVVHCRGKIPSRHEKHALSTNS
;
A
#
# COMPACT_ATOMS: atom_id res chain seq x y z
N MET A 1 3.60 6.75 7.67
CA MET A 1 4.06 7.25 6.37
C MET A 1 2.82 7.56 5.53
N GLN A 2 2.80 8.73 4.93
CA GLN A 2 1.78 9.11 3.94
C GLN A 2 2.49 9.64 2.71
N LEU A 3 2.03 9.25 1.53
CA LEU A 3 2.55 9.69 0.24
C LEU A 3 1.38 9.84 -0.74
N GLU A 4 1.24 11.01 -1.33
CA GLU A 4 0.28 11.25 -2.41
C GLU A 4 1.05 11.57 -3.68
N ASP A 5 0.98 10.67 -4.65
CA ASP A 5 1.65 10.77 -5.95
C ASP A 5 0.96 9.81 -6.94
N ARG A 6 1.51 9.63 -8.13
CA ARG A 6 1.05 8.62 -9.08
C ARG A 6 1.16 7.23 -8.46
N LEU A 7 0.22 6.35 -8.79
CA LEU A 7 0.18 4.98 -8.28
C LEU A 7 1.52 4.25 -8.46
N LYS A 8 2.19 4.42 -9.60
CA LYS A 8 3.52 3.84 -9.83
C LYS A 8 4.54 4.29 -8.77
N ILE A 9 4.56 5.58 -8.43
CA ILE A 9 5.48 6.11 -7.42
C ILE A 9 5.14 5.58 -6.03
N CYS A 10 3.84 5.49 -5.69
CA CYS A 10 3.40 4.87 -4.44
C CYS A 10 3.87 3.42 -4.31
N LEU A 11 3.72 2.61 -5.37
CA LEU A 11 4.14 1.21 -5.40
C LEU A 11 5.68 1.07 -5.31
N LEU A 12 6.43 1.88 -6.05
CA LEU A 12 7.91 1.87 -5.97
C LEU A 12 8.43 2.31 -4.60
N ALA A 13 7.77 3.29 -3.97
CA ALA A 13 8.11 3.73 -2.62
C ALA A 13 7.82 2.64 -1.57
N LEU A 14 6.72 1.89 -1.76
CA LEU A 14 6.35 0.76 -0.92
C LEU A 14 7.39 -0.36 -1.01
N GLU A 15 7.75 -0.79 -2.22
CA GLU A 15 8.80 -1.79 -2.48
C GLU A 15 10.12 -1.42 -1.79
N SER A 16 10.56 -0.16 -1.96
CA SER A 16 11.82 0.33 -1.40
C SER A 16 11.85 0.32 0.13
N ARG A 17 10.74 0.71 0.78
CA ARG A 17 10.70 0.89 2.25
C ARG A 17 10.29 -0.38 2.99
N TYR A 18 9.48 -1.22 2.36
CA TYR A 18 8.89 -2.40 2.95
C TYR A 18 9.07 -3.61 2.02
N PRO A 19 10.29 -4.09 1.75
CA PRO A 19 10.54 -5.10 0.71
C PRO A 19 9.86 -6.47 0.94
N GLU A 20 9.39 -6.75 2.16
CA GLU A 20 8.67 -7.99 2.51
C GLU A 20 7.14 -7.76 2.60
N HIS A 21 6.67 -6.65 2.03
CA HIS A 21 5.25 -6.36 1.98
C HIS A 21 4.53 -7.32 1.03
N VAL A 22 3.24 -7.44 1.26
CA VAL A 22 2.34 -8.22 0.43
C VAL A 22 1.12 -7.37 0.14
N ILE A 23 0.66 -7.34 -1.11
CA ILE A 23 -0.45 -6.52 -1.59
C ILE A 23 -1.63 -7.41 -1.92
N ASP A 24 -2.77 -7.07 -1.34
CA ASP A 24 -4.07 -7.53 -1.79
C ASP A 24 -4.72 -6.47 -2.66
N VAL A 25 -5.16 -6.88 -3.83
CA VAL A 25 -5.68 -6.00 -4.86
C VAL A 25 -7.20 -6.03 -4.82
N ASN A 26 -7.85 -4.87 -4.67
CA ASN A 26 -9.30 -4.76 -4.77
C ASN A 26 -9.71 -4.88 -6.25
N ARG A 27 -10.04 -6.11 -6.65
CA ARG A 27 -10.31 -6.46 -8.05
C ARG A 27 -11.57 -5.82 -8.60
N GLU A 28 -12.57 -5.60 -7.76
CA GLU A 28 -13.83 -4.97 -8.14
C GLU A 28 -13.58 -3.51 -8.54
N LEU A 29 -12.78 -2.80 -7.75
CA LEU A 29 -12.45 -1.40 -7.99
C LEU A 29 -11.53 -1.22 -9.20
N LEU A 30 -10.65 -2.19 -9.45
CA LEU A 30 -9.68 -2.15 -10.55
C LEU A 30 -10.15 -2.87 -11.82
N ALA A 31 -11.34 -3.49 -11.80
CA ALA A 31 -11.91 -4.29 -12.89
C ALA A 31 -10.94 -5.38 -13.43
N LEU A 32 -10.12 -5.95 -12.56
CA LEU A 32 -9.09 -6.91 -12.95
C LEU A 32 -9.65 -8.34 -13.01
N SER A 33 -9.62 -8.94 -14.19
CA SER A 33 -10.00 -10.34 -14.40
C SER A 33 -8.75 -11.21 -14.51
N GLY A 34 -8.67 -12.29 -13.72
CA GLY A 34 -7.64 -13.35 -13.90
C GLY A 34 -6.32 -13.20 -13.15
N ALA A 35 -6.17 -12.24 -12.23
CA ALA A 35 -5.03 -12.18 -11.31
C ALA A 35 -5.03 -13.40 -10.36
N GLY A 36 -3.88 -14.04 -10.10
CA GLY A 36 -3.77 -15.15 -9.14
C GLY A 36 -4.12 -14.74 -7.71
N ASP A 37 -4.55 -15.70 -6.88
CA ASP A 37 -5.01 -15.49 -5.50
C ASP A 37 -4.03 -14.62 -4.70
N SER A 38 -4.59 -13.70 -3.91
CA SER A 38 -3.97 -12.78 -2.93
C SER A 38 -2.47 -12.94 -2.66
N GLY A 39 -1.73 -11.82 -2.67
CA GLY A 39 -0.40 -11.80 -2.10
C GLY A 39 0.73 -11.30 -3.02
N TRP A 40 0.49 -10.19 -3.71
CA TRP A 40 1.38 -9.70 -4.75
C TRP A 40 2.47 -8.79 -4.17
N SER A 41 3.64 -8.75 -4.78
CA SER A 41 4.61 -7.67 -4.53
C SER A 41 4.20 -6.40 -5.28
N ALA A 42 4.68 -5.23 -4.85
CA ALA A 42 4.47 -3.98 -5.57
C ALA A 42 5.03 -4.05 -7.00
N SER A 43 6.18 -4.69 -7.19
CA SER A 43 6.76 -4.93 -8.52
C SER A 43 5.84 -5.78 -9.41
N GLU A 44 5.28 -6.88 -8.91
CA GLU A 44 4.31 -7.71 -9.64
C GLU A 44 3.05 -6.92 -10.04
N VAL A 45 2.54 -6.07 -9.12
CA VAL A 45 1.40 -5.20 -9.41
C VAL A 45 1.74 -4.19 -10.51
N VAL A 46 2.93 -3.57 -10.46
CA VAL A 46 3.37 -2.65 -11.52
C VAL A 46 3.46 -3.37 -12.85
N GLU A 47 4.15 -4.52 -12.92
CA GLU A 47 4.31 -5.28 -14.17
C GLU A 47 2.97 -5.69 -14.78
N TYR A 48 2.04 -6.15 -13.96
CA TYR A 48 0.72 -6.53 -14.43
C TYR A 48 -0.09 -5.34 -14.93
N LEU A 49 -0.07 -4.21 -14.22
CA LEU A 49 -0.75 -3.00 -14.67
C LEU A 49 -0.10 -2.42 -15.93
N GLU A 50 1.22 -2.48 -16.09
CA GLU A 50 1.88 -2.08 -17.33
C GLU A 50 1.39 -2.88 -18.54
N ARG A 51 1.12 -4.18 -18.35
CA ARG A 51 0.62 -5.07 -19.42
C ARG A 51 -0.87 -4.93 -19.69
N THR A 52 -1.67 -4.72 -18.65
CA THR A 52 -3.14 -4.78 -18.74
C THR A 52 -3.80 -3.41 -18.80
N ASN A 53 -3.27 -2.43 -18.06
CA ASN A 53 -3.83 -1.08 -17.99
C ASN A 53 -2.79 -0.06 -17.51
N ALA A 54 -1.86 0.32 -18.38
CA ALA A 54 -0.77 1.24 -18.05
C ALA A 54 -1.26 2.63 -17.59
N THR A 55 -2.47 3.04 -18.01
CA THR A 55 -3.06 4.32 -17.57
C THR A 55 -3.42 4.33 -16.08
N MET A 56 -3.66 3.15 -15.48
CA MET A 56 -3.90 3.06 -14.03
C MET A 56 -2.70 3.55 -13.23
N LEU A 57 -1.48 3.28 -13.71
CA LEU A 57 -0.22 3.64 -13.05
C LEU A 57 0.05 5.14 -13.01
N THR A 58 -0.60 5.92 -13.87
CA THR A 58 -0.47 7.38 -13.91
C THR A 58 -1.53 8.09 -13.06
N ARG A 59 -2.55 7.37 -12.56
CA ARG A 59 -3.56 7.95 -11.68
C ARG A 59 -2.94 8.38 -10.35
N MET A 60 -3.43 9.50 -9.83
CA MET A 60 -3.08 9.94 -8.50
C MET A 60 -3.62 8.97 -7.46
N ALA A 61 -2.77 8.64 -6.50
CA ALA A 61 -3.03 7.72 -5.43
C ALA A 61 -2.48 8.27 -4.11
N ARG A 62 -3.05 7.80 -3.01
CA ARG A 62 -2.59 8.08 -1.66
C ARG A 62 -2.23 6.78 -0.99
N LEU A 63 -0.94 6.61 -0.69
CA LEU A 63 -0.40 5.54 0.14
C LEU A 63 -0.40 5.98 1.60
N ILE A 64 -1.01 5.18 2.46
CA ILE A 64 -1.05 5.37 3.91
C ILE A 64 -0.48 4.10 4.54
N ILE A 65 0.55 4.24 5.38
CA ILE A 65 1.12 3.15 6.19
C ILE A 65 1.31 3.68 7.60
N ASP A 66 0.53 3.19 8.53
CA ASP A 66 0.66 3.50 9.95
C ASP A 66 0.42 2.24 10.80
N PRO A 67 0.50 2.33 12.15
CA PRO A 67 0.27 1.18 13.04
C PRO A 67 -1.10 0.51 12.93
N GLN A 68 -2.09 1.17 12.34
CA GLN A 68 -3.48 0.71 12.29
C GLN A 68 -3.94 0.34 10.88
N CYS A 69 -3.36 0.96 9.84
CA CYS A 69 -3.75 0.74 8.45
C CYS A 69 -2.54 0.78 7.51
N SER A 70 -2.61 0.04 6.42
CA SER A 70 -1.59 0.00 5.38
C SER A 70 -2.29 -0.21 4.05
N GLU A 71 -2.55 0.86 3.31
CA GLU A 71 -3.51 0.90 2.22
C GLU A 71 -3.10 1.91 1.15
N ILE A 72 -3.53 1.67 -0.09
CA ILE A 72 -3.39 2.61 -1.21
C ILE A 72 -4.77 2.91 -1.76
N TYR A 73 -5.12 4.18 -1.74
CA TYR A 73 -6.35 4.72 -2.31
C TYR A 73 -6.08 5.35 -3.67
N LEU A 74 -6.96 5.17 -4.64
CA LEU A 74 -6.98 6.02 -5.83
C LEU A 74 -7.75 7.30 -5.50
N LEU A 75 -7.22 8.46 -5.91
CA LEU A 75 -7.92 9.71 -5.65
C LEU A 75 -9.31 9.69 -6.31
N GLY A 76 -10.31 10.09 -5.54
CA GLY A 76 -11.73 10.04 -5.94
C GLY A 76 -12.44 8.72 -5.64
N GLN A 77 -11.79 7.77 -4.96
CA GLN A 77 -12.42 6.55 -4.46
C GLN A 77 -12.52 6.59 -2.93
N SER A 78 -13.61 6.06 -2.37
CA SER A 78 -13.79 5.92 -0.92
C SER A 78 -13.14 4.66 -0.36
N GLU A 79 -13.04 3.61 -1.19
CA GLU A 79 -12.47 2.32 -0.81
C GLU A 79 -11.00 2.22 -1.24
N PRO A 80 -10.18 1.46 -0.49
CA PRO A 80 -8.79 1.21 -0.88
C PRO A 80 -8.76 0.35 -2.15
N ALA A 81 -7.91 0.76 -3.10
CA ALA A 81 -7.62 -0.02 -4.29
C ALA A 81 -6.66 -1.18 -3.98
N PHE A 82 -5.81 -1.00 -2.97
CA PHE A 82 -4.86 -1.99 -2.51
C PHE A 82 -4.78 -1.98 -0.99
N VAL A 83 -4.77 -3.17 -0.39
CA VAL A 83 -4.46 -3.39 1.02
C VAL A 83 -3.05 -3.94 1.11
N VAL A 84 -2.23 -3.35 1.97
CA VAL A 84 -0.81 -3.64 2.10
C VAL A 84 -0.58 -4.30 3.45
N HIS A 85 0.07 -5.46 3.43
CA HIS A 85 0.44 -6.21 4.61
C HIS A 85 1.95 -6.13 4.81
N CYS A 86 2.39 -5.26 5.71
CA CYS A 86 3.80 -5.15 6.08
C CYS A 86 4.14 -6.19 7.15
N ARG A 87 4.89 -7.24 6.81
CA ARG A 87 5.31 -8.31 7.74
C ARG A 87 6.37 -7.84 8.76
N GLY A 88 5.98 -7.03 9.74
CA GLY A 88 6.80 -6.72 10.93
C GLY A 88 7.66 -5.44 10.87
N LYS A 89 7.60 -4.65 9.80
CA LYS A 89 8.28 -3.34 9.68
C LYS A 89 7.38 -2.13 9.94
N ILE A 90 6.19 -2.33 10.49
CA ILE A 90 5.33 -1.20 10.87
C ILE A 90 6.03 -0.49 12.03
N PRO A 91 6.36 0.81 11.94
CA PRO A 91 7.01 1.50 13.04
C PRO A 91 6.10 1.39 14.26
N SER A 92 6.56 0.66 15.28
CA SER A 92 5.90 0.67 16.57
C SER A 92 5.80 2.12 17.00
N ARG A 93 4.58 2.56 17.33
CA ARG A 93 4.33 3.88 17.88
C ARG A 93 5.30 4.00 19.06
N HIS A 94 6.33 4.86 18.95
CA HIS A 94 7.22 5.13 20.07
C HIS A 94 6.31 5.49 21.26
N GLU A 95 6.25 4.61 22.25
CA GLU A 95 5.66 4.92 23.55
C GLU A 95 6.50 6.05 24.13
N LYS A 96 6.09 7.29 23.86
CA LYS A 96 6.61 8.46 24.54
C LYS A 96 6.13 8.35 25.99
N HIS A 97 7.07 8.03 26.88
CA HIS A 97 7.13 8.42 28.29
C HIS A 97 5.82 8.32 29.09
N ALA A 98 5.67 7.23 29.84
CA ALA A 98 4.93 7.26 31.11
C ALA A 98 5.65 6.38 32.15
N LEU A 99 6.87 6.77 32.52
CA LEU A 99 7.44 6.42 33.83
C LEU A 99 7.91 7.70 34.52
N SER A 100 6.92 8.44 34.99
CA SER A 100 6.91 9.08 36.30
C SER A 100 5.64 8.49 36.92
N THR A 101 5.65 7.81 38.07
CA THR A 101 6.06 8.29 39.39
C THR A 101 6.03 7.11 40.38
N ASN A 102 6.97 7.11 41.34
CA ASN A 102 6.90 6.66 42.74
C ASN A 102 6.23 5.33 43.10
N SER A 103 7.01 4.43 43.70
CA SER A 103 6.95 4.10 45.14
C SER A 103 8.19 3.30 45.56
#